data_AF-A0A4Y8S8V5-F1
#
_entry.id   AF-A0A4Y8S8V5-F1
#
_cell.length_a   1.000
_cell.length_b   1.000
_cell.length_c   1.000
_cell.angle_alpha   90.00
_cell.angle_beta   90.00
_cell.angle_gamma   90.00
#
_symmetry.space_group_name_H-M   'P 1'
#
loop_
_entity.id
_entity.type
_entity.pdbx_description
1 polymer ?
#
loop_
_entity_poly.entity_id
_entity_poly.type
_entity_poly.pdbx_seq_one_letter_code
_entity_poly.pdbx_strand_id
1 'polypeptide(L)'
;MKARLVTLIAVLFSLYAQAQNDLKAKYPKTYKAIFTTINNLPETQEFLKSAKVSEPEVYVDGPSPSWRNYWWVKVGTGNFGMLRATYQLFVDPKTLHVYYLDDYDNGNGLNFKLITLQQWRKWRTTKAWKKTHRYKNGELVTQADR
;
A
#
# COMPACT_ATOMS: atom_id res chain seq x y z
N MET A 1 -18.09 31.75 9.93
CA MET A 1 -16.98 30.79 10.09
C MET A 1 -17.32 29.37 9.63
N LYS A 2 -18.47 28.79 9.99
CA LYS A 2 -18.84 27.40 9.63
C LYS A 2 -18.88 27.12 8.11
N ALA A 3 -19.38 28.05 7.30
CA ALA A 3 -19.43 27.89 5.84
C ALA A 3 -18.04 27.81 5.18
N ARG A 4 -17.07 28.62 5.63
CA ARG A 4 -15.70 28.63 5.07
C ARG A 4 -14.93 27.33 5.36
N LEU A 5 -15.19 26.69 6.50
CA LEU A 5 -14.60 25.40 6.85
C LEU A 5 -15.18 24.26 5.99
N VAL A 6 -16.49 24.25 5.75
CA VAL A 6 -17.16 23.25 4.90
C VAL A 6 -16.69 23.36 3.44
N THR A 7 -16.52 24.58 2.91
CA THR A 7 -15.98 24.77 1.55
C THR A 7 -14.54 24.27 1.43
N LEU A 8 -13.69 24.51 2.43
CA LEU A 8 -12.30 24.04 2.43
C LEU A 8 -12.21 22.50 2.44
N ILE A 9 -13.06 21.86 3.25
CA ILE A 9 -13.14 20.39 3.32
C ILE A 9 -13.61 19.81 1.96
N ALA A 10 -14.64 20.38 1.35
CA ALA A 10 -15.14 19.93 0.04
C ALA A 10 -14.08 20.06 -1.08
N VAL A 11 -13.29 21.13 -1.08
CA VAL A 11 -12.19 21.34 -2.05
C VAL A 11 -11.09 20.28 -1.86
N LEU A 12 -10.72 19.96 -0.61
CA LEU A 12 -9.69 18.95 -0.32
C LEU A 12 -10.11 17.54 -0.76
N PHE A 13 -11.38 17.16 -0.58
CA PHE A 13 -11.90 15.88 -1.08
C PHE A 13 -11.92 15.81 -2.62
N SER A 14 -12.20 16.92 -3.29
CA SER A 14 -12.25 17.00 -4.76
C SER A 14 -10.88 16.76 -5.40
N LEU A 15 -9.82 17.32 -4.80
CA LEU A 15 -8.44 17.17 -5.27
C LEU A 15 -7.91 15.73 -5.15
N TYR A 16 -8.30 15.01 -4.09
CA TYR A 16 -7.88 13.62 -3.88
C TYR A 16 -8.51 12.67 -4.91
N ALA A 17 -9.79 12.85 -5.23
CA ALA A 17 -10.48 12.08 -6.26
C ALA A 17 -9.88 12.31 -7.66
N GLN A 18 -9.44 13.54 -7.93
CA GLN A 18 -8.86 13.90 -9.22
C GLN A 18 -7.50 13.22 -9.46
N ALA A 19 -6.64 13.10 -8.44
CA ALA A 19 -5.34 12.43 -8.56
C ALA A 19 -5.44 10.94 -8.96
N GLN A 20 -6.43 10.22 -8.42
CA GLN A 20 -6.70 8.83 -8.82
C GLN A 20 -7.24 8.71 -10.25
N ASN A 21 -8.16 9.63 -10.61
CA ASN A 21 -8.71 9.68 -11.96
C ASN A 21 -7.63 10.00 -13.00
N ASP A 22 -6.67 10.85 -12.67
CA ASP A 22 -5.56 11.20 -13.55
C ASP A 22 -4.62 10.02 -13.83
N LEU A 23 -4.28 9.22 -12.80
CA LEU A 23 -3.47 8.01 -12.99
C LEU A 23 -4.17 6.95 -13.84
N LYS A 24 -5.45 6.71 -13.55
CA LYS A 24 -6.28 5.78 -14.32
C LYS A 24 -6.46 6.25 -15.77
N ALA A 25 -6.60 7.56 -16.00
CA ALA A 25 -6.70 8.13 -17.34
C ALA A 25 -5.36 8.07 -18.10
N LYS A 26 -4.24 8.32 -17.41
CA LYS A 26 -2.90 8.33 -18.02
C LYS A 26 -2.39 6.93 -18.35
N TYR A 27 -2.69 5.92 -17.53
CA TYR A 27 -2.21 4.55 -17.70
C TYR A 27 -3.32 3.50 -17.53
N PRO A 28 -4.41 3.55 -18.32
CA PRO A 28 -5.63 2.79 -18.04
C PRO A 28 -5.43 1.27 -18.03
N LYS A 29 -4.61 0.74 -18.95
CA LYS A 29 -4.32 -0.70 -19.06
C LYS A 29 -3.50 -1.19 -17.87
N THR A 30 -2.39 -0.51 -17.57
CA THR A 30 -1.48 -0.85 -16.47
C THR A 30 -2.18 -0.71 -15.12
N TYR A 31 -2.89 0.40 -14.90
CA TYR A 31 -3.69 0.62 -13.69
C TYR A 31 -4.68 -0.52 -13.47
N LYS A 32 -5.48 -0.87 -14.50
CA LYS A 32 -6.46 -1.95 -14.39
C LYS A 32 -5.79 -3.28 -14.07
N ALA A 33 -4.69 -3.63 -14.75
CA ALA A 33 -3.97 -4.87 -14.50
C ALA A 33 -3.45 -4.95 -13.05
N ILE A 34 -2.79 -3.90 -12.57
CA ILE A 34 -2.26 -3.82 -11.21
C ILE A 34 -3.40 -3.89 -10.18
N PHE A 35 -4.44 -3.08 -10.35
CA PHE A 35 -5.59 -3.07 -9.46
C PHE A 35 -6.22 -4.47 -9.38
N THR A 36 -6.48 -5.11 -10.52
CA THR A 36 -7.03 -6.47 -10.56
C THR A 36 -6.10 -7.48 -9.89
N THR A 37 -4.79 -7.42 -10.13
CA THR A 37 -3.82 -8.31 -9.48
C THR A 37 -3.88 -8.19 -7.96
N ILE A 38 -3.84 -6.97 -7.42
CA ILE A 38 -3.87 -6.73 -5.98
C ILE A 38 -5.23 -7.11 -5.37
N ASN A 39 -6.33 -6.80 -6.04
CA ASN A 39 -7.68 -7.06 -5.54
C ASN A 39 -8.02 -8.58 -5.51
N ASN A 40 -7.27 -9.38 -6.27
CA ASN A 40 -7.40 -10.84 -6.30
C ASN A 40 -6.43 -11.55 -5.35
N LEU A 41 -5.58 -10.83 -4.62
CA LEU A 41 -4.73 -11.45 -3.61
C LEU A 41 -5.61 -11.93 -2.43
N PRO A 42 -5.40 -13.16 -1.91
CA PRO A 42 -6.17 -13.69 -0.78
C PRO A 42 -6.18 -12.76 0.43
N GLU A 43 -5.02 -12.21 0.80
CA GLU A 43 -4.87 -11.26 1.91
C GLU A 43 -5.66 -9.96 1.69
N THR A 44 -5.73 -9.45 0.46
CA THR A 44 -6.50 -8.25 0.14
C THR A 44 -7.98 -8.56 0.26
N GLN A 45 -8.45 -9.67 -0.32
CA GLN A 45 -9.86 -10.06 -0.25
C GLN A 45 -10.32 -10.31 1.19
N GLU A 46 -9.50 -10.99 1.99
CA GLU A 46 -9.76 -11.22 3.41
C GLU A 46 -9.86 -9.91 4.19
N PHE A 47 -8.93 -8.98 3.92
CA PHE A 47 -8.97 -7.65 4.53
C PHE A 47 -10.21 -6.84 4.12
N LEU A 48 -10.50 -6.74 2.82
CA LEU A 48 -11.67 -6.00 2.31
C LEU A 48 -12.98 -6.56 2.88
N LYS A 49 -13.05 -7.88 3.07
CA LYS A 49 -14.20 -8.54 3.70
C LYS A 49 -14.31 -8.23 5.19
N SER A 50 -13.21 -8.34 5.93
CA SER A 50 -13.21 -8.15 7.39
C SER A 50 -13.38 -6.68 7.80
N ALA A 51 -12.83 -5.75 7.03
CA ALA A 51 -12.85 -4.32 7.30
C ALA A 51 -14.04 -3.59 6.67
N LYS A 52 -15.07 -4.29 6.16
CA LYS A 52 -16.19 -3.71 5.38
C LYS A 52 -16.87 -2.49 6.03
N VAL A 53 -16.96 -2.47 7.37
CA VAL A 53 -17.60 -1.37 8.13
C VAL A 53 -16.72 -0.11 8.19
N SER A 54 -15.43 -0.24 7.87
CA SER A 54 -14.41 0.80 7.97
C SER A 54 -13.94 1.31 6.62
N GLU A 55 -14.80 1.22 5.59
CA GLU A 55 -14.53 1.71 4.23
C GLU A 55 -13.15 1.25 3.69
N PRO A 56 -12.97 -0.07 3.52
CA PRO A 56 -11.68 -0.59 3.10
C PRO A 56 -11.50 -0.35 1.60
N GLU A 57 -10.31 0.10 1.22
CA GLU A 57 -9.99 0.48 -0.15
C GLU A 57 -8.60 -0.01 -0.60
N VAL A 58 -8.47 -0.14 -1.92
CA VAL A 58 -7.19 -0.38 -2.60
C VAL A 58 -6.85 0.88 -3.38
N TYR A 59 -5.76 1.54 -3.00
CA TYR A 59 -5.27 2.75 -3.62
C TYR A 59 -4.00 2.44 -4.40
N VAL A 60 -4.06 2.62 -5.72
CA VAL A 60 -2.92 2.43 -6.62
C VAL A 60 -2.23 3.79 -6.79
N ASP A 61 -1.10 3.94 -6.12
CA ASP A 61 -0.16 5.03 -6.39
C ASP A 61 0.61 4.70 -7.68
N GLY A 62 0.86 5.73 -8.47
CA GLY A 62 1.52 5.61 -9.76
C GLY A 62 2.98 5.18 -9.68
N PRO A 63 3.71 5.18 -10.81
CA PRO A 63 5.15 5.01 -10.78
C PRO A 63 5.78 6.18 -10.02
N SER A 64 6.51 5.88 -8.94
CA SER A 64 7.20 6.90 -8.16
C SER A 64 8.66 7.04 -8.62
N PRO A 65 9.17 8.27 -8.84
CA PRO A 65 10.55 8.51 -9.27
C PRO A 65 11.59 7.87 -8.34
N SER A 66 11.33 7.83 -7.04
CA SER A 66 12.26 7.28 -6.05
C SER A 66 12.28 5.75 -6.01
N TRP A 67 11.38 5.07 -6.74
CA TRP A 67 10.99 3.67 -6.51
C TRP A 67 11.28 2.80 -7.74
N ARG A 68 12.22 3.23 -8.60
CA ARG A 68 12.81 2.47 -9.72
C ARG A 68 11.81 1.60 -10.52
N ASN A 69 10.74 2.23 -11.02
CA ASN A 69 9.73 1.63 -11.92
C ASN A 69 8.66 0.74 -11.28
N TYR A 70 8.61 0.63 -9.95
CA TYR A 70 7.50 -0.06 -9.27
C TYR A 70 6.32 0.88 -9.05
N TRP A 71 5.13 0.31 -9.09
CA TRP A 71 3.89 0.98 -8.68
C TRP A 71 3.62 0.65 -7.23
N TRP A 72 3.35 1.67 -6.41
CA TRP A 72 3.02 1.50 -5.01
C TRP A 72 1.52 1.30 -4.86
N VAL A 73 1.10 0.27 -4.15
CA VAL A 73 -0.31 0.00 -3.87
C VAL A 73 -0.50 -0.06 -2.36
N LYS A 74 -1.45 0.72 -1.86
CA LYS A 74 -1.85 0.74 -0.46
C LYS A 74 -3.18 0.02 -0.33
N VAL A 75 -3.28 -0.93 0.59
CA VAL A 75 -4.54 -1.58 0.96
C VAL A 75 -4.80 -1.23 2.40
N GLY A 76 -5.95 -0.64 2.70
CA GLY A 76 -6.20 -0.09 4.02
C GLY A 76 -7.62 0.41 4.22
N THR A 77 -7.85 1.14 5.30
CA THR A 77 -9.12 1.81 5.56
C THR A 77 -9.02 3.30 5.29
N GLY A 78 -9.99 3.83 4.56
CA GLY A 78 -10.13 5.26 4.35
C GLY A 78 -10.71 5.93 5.59
N ASN A 79 -10.16 7.09 5.98
CA ASN A 79 -10.81 7.97 6.95
C ASN A 79 -10.46 9.43 6.66
N PHE A 80 -11.47 10.29 6.52
CA PHE A 80 -11.32 11.74 6.26
C PHE A 80 -10.37 12.08 5.09
N GLY A 81 -10.40 11.30 4.01
CA GLY A 81 -9.54 11.51 2.84
C GLY A 81 -8.09 11.05 3.02
N MET A 82 -7.78 10.34 4.10
CA MET A 82 -6.48 9.69 4.33
C MET A 82 -6.66 8.17 4.37
N LEU A 83 -5.85 7.45 3.59
CA LEU A 83 -5.79 5.99 3.64
C LEU A 83 -4.79 5.53 4.69
N ARG A 84 -5.27 4.84 5.73
CA ARG A 84 -4.40 4.12 6.68
C ARG A 84 -4.08 2.74 6.10
N ALA A 85 -2.90 2.62 5.50
CA ALA A 85 -2.48 1.39 4.85
C ALA A 85 -2.17 0.27 5.87
N THR A 86 -2.90 -0.84 5.75
CA THR A 86 -2.61 -2.11 6.42
C THR A 86 -1.51 -2.87 5.66
N TYR A 87 -1.58 -2.84 4.32
CA TYR A 87 -0.58 -3.40 3.43
C TYR A 87 0.00 -2.32 2.52
N GLN A 88 1.32 -2.32 2.40
CA GLN A 88 2.05 -1.48 1.46
C GLN A 88 2.77 -2.42 0.49
N LEU A 89 2.33 -2.42 -0.76
CA LEU A 89 2.73 -3.38 -1.78
C LEU A 89 3.41 -2.66 -2.95
N PHE A 90 4.38 -3.31 -3.57
CA PHE A 90 4.89 -2.93 -4.89
C PHE A 90 4.45 -3.89 -5.95
N VAL A 91 4.17 -3.34 -7.13
CA VAL A 91 3.91 -4.14 -8.32
C VAL A 91 4.86 -3.70 -9.42
N ASP A 92 5.58 -4.65 -9.99
CA ASP A 92 6.26 -4.45 -11.26
C ASP A 92 5.19 -4.36 -12.36
N PRO A 93 5.03 -3.22 -13.05
CA PRO A 93 3.96 -3.05 -14.03
C PRO A 93 4.13 -3.93 -15.28
N LYS A 94 5.31 -4.49 -15.53
CA LYS A 94 5.60 -5.35 -16.69
C LYS A 94 5.32 -6.82 -16.39
N THR A 95 5.73 -7.29 -15.22
CA THR A 95 5.62 -8.70 -14.82
C THR A 95 4.43 -8.99 -13.90
N LEU A 96 3.84 -7.95 -13.33
CA LEU A 96 2.80 -8.01 -12.28
C LEU A 96 3.26 -8.76 -11.02
N HIS A 97 4.57 -8.96 -10.84
CA HIS A 97 5.10 -9.48 -9.59
C HIS A 97 4.85 -8.50 -8.45
N VAL A 98 4.38 -9.05 -7.33
CA VAL A 98 4.02 -8.30 -6.14
C VAL A 98 5.08 -8.49 -5.06
N TYR A 99 5.42 -7.39 -4.40
CA TYR A 99 6.38 -7.33 -3.30
C TYR A 99 5.77 -6.58 -2.13
N TYR A 100 6.24 -6.87 -0.91
CA TYR A 100 5.88 -6.14 0.30
C TYR A 100 6.96 -5.08 0.60
N LEU A 101 6.55 -3.89 1.08
CA LEU A 101 7.47 -2.83 1.47
C LEU A 101 8.09 -3.11 2.84
N ASP A 102 9.42 -3.10 2.87
CA ASP A 102 10.24 -3.08 4.08
C ASP A 102 10.30 -1.66 4.68
N ASP A 103 10.51 -1.55 6.00
CA ASP A 103 10.49 -0.30 6.76
C ASP A 103 11.38 0.77 6.09
N TYR A 104 10.90 2.02 6.11
CA TYR A 104 11.54 3.13 5.41
C TYR A 104 12.85 3.48 6.13
N ASP A 105 14.00 3.00 5.64
CA ASP A 105 15.29 3.36 6.22
C ASP A 105 15.60 4.83 5.90
N ASN A 106 15.35 5.71 6.88
CA ASN A 106 15.54 7.17 6.82
C ASN A 106 17.03 7.60 6.70
N GLY A 107 17.96 6.67 6.50
CA GLY A 107 19.38 6.91 6.71
C GLY A 107 20.23 7.30 5.50
N ASN A 108 20.09 6.67 4.33
CA ASN A 108 21.13 6.79 3.27
C ASN A 108 20.66 6.46 1.85
N GLY A 109 19.46 6.91 1.51
CA GLY A 109 18.83 6.53 0.24
C GLY A 109 18.18 5.17 0.33
N LEU A 110 17.18 4.98 -0.50
CA LEU A 110 16.28 3.84 -0.52
C LEU A 110 17.03 2.53 -0.90
N ASN A 111 17.68 1.90 0.08
CA ASN A 111 18.17 0.51 0.01
C ASN A 111 17.04 -0.46 0.43
N PHE A 112 15.81 -0.26 -0.04
CA PHE A 112 14.75 -1.24 0.22
C PHE A 112 15.09 -2.53 -0.54
N LYS A 113 15.32 -3.61 0.20
CA LYS A 113 15.27 -4.94 -0.42
C LYS A 113 13.80 -5.32 -0.55
N LEU A 114 13.39 -5.65 -1.77
CA LEU A 114 12.04 -6.09 -2.04
C LEU A 114 11.81 -7.46 -1.38
N ILE A 115 10.79 -7.54 -0.53
CA ILE A 115 10.34 -8.79 0.05
C ILE A 115 9.34 -9.39 -0.92
N THR A 116 9.64 -10.55 -1.49
CA THR A 116 8.67 -11.22 -2.38
C THR A 116 7.40 -11.56 -1.61
N LEU A 117 6.25 -11.54 -2.28
CA LEU A 117 4.99 -11.86 -1.62
C LEU A 117 5.00 -13.27 -0.99
N GLN A 118 5.68 -14.23 -1.62
CA GLN A 118 5.84 -15.58 -1.08
C GLN A 118 6.67 -15.59 0.21
N GLN A 119 7.78 -14.87 0.26
CA GLN A 119 8.62 -14.74 1.45
C GLN A 119 7.83 -14.08 2.60
N TRP A 120 7.11 -13.00 2.31
CA TRP A 120 6.25 -12.34 3.28
C TRP A 120 5.16 -13.29 3.83
N ARG A 121 4.46 -14.02 2.95
CA ARG A 121 3.47 -15.04 3.36
C ARG A 121 4.08 -16.12 4.22
N LYS A 122 5.28 -16.62 3.87
CA LYS A 122 6.00 -17.62 4.68
C LYS A 122 6.29 -17.09 6.08
N TRP A 123 6.69 -15.84 6.22
CA TRP A 123 6.95 -15.25 7.54
C TRP A 123 5.69 -15.12 8.39
N ARG A 124 4.54 -14.73 7.79
CA ARG A 124 3.26 -14.60 8.52
C ARG A 124 2.79 -15.87 9.23
N THR A 125 3.30 -17.04 8.86
CA THR A 125 2.97 -18.31 9.52
C THR A 125 3.91 -18.65 10.69
N THR A 126 5.04 -17.95 10.82
CA THR A 126 6.05 -18.22 11.84
C THR A 126 5.66 -17.66 13.21
N LYS A 127 6.16 -18.29 14.29
CA LYS A 127 6.01 -17.76 15.65
C LYS A 127 6.70 -16.40 15.81
N ALA A 128 7.83 -16.18 15.12
CA ALA A 128 8.57 -14.92 15.13
C ALA A 128 7.71 -13.74 14.68
N TRP A 129 6.95 -13.92 13.60
CA TRP A 129 6.05 -12.88 13.07
C TRP A 129 4.89 -12.53 14.00
N LYS A 130 4.49 -13.46 14.88
CA LYS A 130 3.45 -13.17 15.88
C LYS A 130 3.95 -12.30 17.03
N LYS A 131 5.26 -12.17 17.21
CA LYS A 131 5.87 -11.22 18.15
C LYS A 131 5.99 -9.83 17.51
N THR A 132 6.31 -8.83 18.33
CA THR A 132 6.71 -7.51 17.84
C THR A 132 7.88 -7.66 16.88
N HIS A 133 7.65 -7.29 15.62
CA HIS A 133 8.62 -7.43 14.55
C HIS A 133 8.61 -6.20 13.65
N ARG A 134 9.67 -6.07 12.89
CA ARG A 134 9.76 -5.20 11.73
C ARG A 134 10.43 -5.96 10.60
N TYR A 135 10.22 -5.49 9.39
CA TYR A 135 11.10 -5.88 8.31
C TYR A 135 12.34 -4.97 8.37
N LYS A 136 13.51 -5.50 8.02
CA LYS A 136 14.71 -4.67 7.78
C LYS A 136 15.63 -5.36 6.80
N ASN A 137 16.07 -4.65 5.77
CA ASN A 137 16.95 -5.14 4.71
C ASN A 137 16.51 -6.48 4.08
N GLY A 138 15.20 -6.66 3.88
CA GLY A 138 14.63 -7.86 3.27
C GLY A 138 14.58 -9.06 4.21
N GLU A 139 14.59 -8.82 5.53
CA GLU A 139 14.55 -9.84 6.58
C GLU A 139 13.47 -9.52 7.63
N LEU A 140 12.93 -10.56 8.27
CA LEU A 140 12.05 -10.42 9.43
C LEU A 140 12.89 -10.30 10.71
N VAL A 141 12.85 -9.13 11.35
CA VAL A 141 13.58 -8.86 12.60
C VAL A 141 12.58 -8.76 13.75
N THR A 142 12.66 -9.68 14.70
CA THR A 142 11.90 -9.58 15.96
C THR A 142 12.64 -8.70 16.95
N GLN A 143 11.93 -7.86 17.69
CA GLN A 143 12.54 -7.23 18.87
C GLN A 143 12.86 -8.33 19.89
N ALA A 144 14.08 -8.32 20.43
CA ALA A 144 14.40 -9.13 21.58
C ALA A 144 13.53 -8.67 22.75
N ASP A 145 12.91 -9.63 23.45
CA ASP A 145 12.16 -9.37 24.68
C ASP A 145 13.13 -8.63 25.63
N ARG A 146 12.83 -7.36 25.93
CA ARG A 146 13.61 -6.54 26.89
C ARG A 146 13.22 -6.89 28.32
#